data_AF-X6MAT1-F1
#
_entry.id   AF-X6MAT1-F1
#
_cell.length_a   1.000
_cell.length_b   1.000
_cell.length_c   1.000
_cell.angle_alpha   90.00
_cell.angle_beta   90.00
_cell.angle_gamma   90.00
#
_symmetry.space_group_name_H-M   'P 1'
#
loop_
_entity.id
_entity.type
_entity.pdbx_description
1 polymer ?
#
loop_
_entity_poly.entity_id
_entity_poly.type
_entity_poly.pdbx_seq_one_letter_code
_entity_poly.pdbx_strand_id
1 'polypeptide(L)'
;FFFQVKLKKEPLNETVECLEYRSKNYDIQNWILYTKIMPSISTGLNEQQLDITFKLFISEIIYRNINDRALYTKALQMIAFESNETQLNNLLHYLQNKFMGEHCSSRQMLEIVLSNLNERKINTFKILMDVLNNTNDKVRNLYANILTTKLNDKQLCLLINSFLEDTPVSYKANFVLSKISDDMWRLVVITTLNTKIEMGKKNIEMELLALCLLKYNPRIQFNRNDNNDNIINSEAFKELIDCNITQLKSTLKHHRIGINNAFNEHGQTPLHVAIHNKHWDTARYCIGQDAWIDVREGGLDANTSQIPCECISELIEKKKENNKKDEKEYSEMIKLCKLILKKRIMHPMKQIEYAIDYVKDKLIDEDGVSKVIDADSYQTLSIEGASFLLGMNKKELKDILIDDNIFYWATGRNIKSIEAENLNQRRFDEGWHVTTFLRYQIFLLFEICVELKREGTRNIKLPKNTTFEQ
;
A
#
# COMPACT_ATOMS: atom_id res chain seq x y z
N PHE A 1 -37.89 -35.66 -0.11
CA PHE A 1 -37.83 -36.25 1.24
C PHE A 1 -36.56 -35.73 1.89
N PHE A 2 -36.71 -34.78 2.82
CA PHE A 2 -35.62 -33.99 3.40
C PHE A 2 -34.83 -34.83 4.42
N PHE A 3 -33.56 -35.12 4.12
CA PHE A 3 -32.59 -35.61 5.11
C PHE A 3 -32.17 -34.44 6.01
N GLN A 4 -33.01 -34.09 6.98
CA GLN A 4 -32.64 -33.19 8.07
C GLN A 4 -32.66 -33.95 9.41
N VAL A 5 -32.20 -35.21 9.37
CA VAL A 5 -32.00 -36.05 10.55
C VAL A 5 -30.55 -35.85 10.98
N LYS A 6 -30.34 -35.42 12.23
CA LYS A 6 -29.04 -35.46 12.90
C LYS A 6 -28.57 -36.91 12.93
N LEU A 7 -27.72 -37.30 11.97
CA LEU A 7 -27.19 -38.65 11.90
C LEU A 7 -26.31 -38.91 13.13
N LYS A 8 -26.46 -40.09 13.75
CA LYS A 8 -25.55 -40.57 14.80
C LYS A 8 -24.15 -40.82 14.20
N LYS A 9 -23.11 -40.92 15.03
CA LYS A 9 -21.70 -41.08 14.59
C LYS A 9 -21.44 -42.27 13.67
N GLU A 10 -22.03 -43.44 13.92
CA GLU A 10 -21.87 -44.64 13.08
C GLU A 10 -22.36 -44.44 11.63
N PRO A 11 -23.59 -43.92 11.40
CA PRO A 11 -24.07 -43.60 10.06
C PRO A 11 -23.17 -42.65 9.26
N LEU A 12 -22.40 -41.77 9.91
CA LEU A 12 -21.52 -40.82 9.24
C LEU A 12 -20.29 -41.50 8.60
N ASN A 13 -19.72 -42.52 9.23
CA ASN A 13 -18.60 -43.28 8.66
C ASN A 13 -19.03 -44.04 7.41
N GLU A 14 -20.13 -44.79 7.51
CA GLU A 14 -20.73 -45.50 6.37
C GLU A 14 -21.11 -44.53 5.25
N THR A 15 -21.58 -43.33 5.60
CA THR A 15 -21.87 -42.28 4.63
C THR A 15 -20.59 -41.85 3.91
N VAL A 16 -19.49 -41.56 4.61
CA VAL A 16 -18.20 -41.16 4.00
C VAL A 16 -17.62 -42.29 3.13
N GLU A 17 -17.68 -43.54 3.56
CA GLU A 17 -17.25 -44.68 2.73
C GLU A 17 -18.13 -44.84 1.49
N CYS A 18 -19.44 -44.63 1.63
CA CYS A 18 -20.36 -44.63 0.50
C CYS A 18 -20.09 -43.46 -0.46
N LEU A 19 -19.70 -42.28 0.06
CA LEU A 19 -19.21 -41.16 -0.75
C LEU A 19 -17.96 -41.56 -1.54
N GLU A 20 -17.03 -42.27 -0.92
CA GLU A 20 -15.80 -42.73 -1.57
C GLU A 20 -16.05 -43.79 -2.64
N TYR A 21 -16.97 -44.71 -2.39
CA TYR A 21 -17.32 -45.72 -3.37
C TYR A 21 -18.05 -45.10 -4.57
N ARG A 22 -19.02 -44.22 -4.30
CA ARG A 22 -19.86 -43.61 -5.35
C ARG A 22 -19.16 -42.49 -6.10
N SER A 23 -18.16 -41.82 -5.53
CA SER A 23 -17.39 -40.81 -6.26
C SER A 23 -16.69 -41.40 -7.49
N LYS A 24 -16.29 -42.68 -7.39
CA LYS A 24 -15.68 -43.47 -8.47
C LYS A 24 -16.69 -43.85 -9.56
N ASN A 25 -17.99 -43.73 -9.29
CA ASN A 25 -19.07 -44.07 -10.21
C ASN A 25 -19.61 -42.78 -10.85
N TYR A 26 -19.31 -42.58 -12.13
CA TYR A 26 -19.32 -41.29 -12.84
C TYR A 26 -20.70 -40.66 -13.15
N ASP A 27 -21.71 -40.89 -12.31
CA ASP A 27 -23.05 -40.34 -12.54
C ASP A 27 -23.20 -38.91 -11.96
N ILE A 28 -23.40 -37.94 -12.86
CA ILE A 28 -23.65 -36.52 -12.55
C ILE A 28 -24.84 -36.35 -11.59
N GLN A 29 -25.87 -37.20 -11.67
CA GLN A 29 -27.05 -37.11 -10.81
C GLN A 29 -26.71 -37.37 -9.34
N ASN A 30 -25.82 -38.33 -9.08
CA ASN A 30 -25.33 -38.58 -7.72
C ASN A 30 -24.57 -37.36 -7.18
N TRP A 31 -23.84 -36.65 -8.03
CA TRP A 31 -23.11 -35.44 -7.64
C TRP A 31 -24.00 -34.22 -7.38
N ILE A 32 -25.06 -34.03 -8.16
CA ILE A 32 -26.06 -33.01 -7.84
C ILE A 32 -26.67 -33.28 -6.47
N LEU A 33 -26.94 -34.55 -6.15
CA LEU A 33 -27.41 -34.93 -4.83
C LEU A 33 -26.34 -34.64 -3.75
N TYR A 34 -25.07 -34.92 -4.02
CA TYR A 34 -23.98 -34.61 -3.08
C TYR A 34 -23.83 -33.13 -2.78
N THR A 35 -23.85 -32.27 -3.79
CA THR A 35 -23.76 -30.81 -3.57
C THR A 35 -24.89 -30.29 -2.67
N LYS A 36 -26.05 -30.95 -2.67
CA LYS A 36 -27.19 -30.59 -1.82
C LYS A 36 -27.09 -31.13 -0.39
N ILE A 37 -26.54 -32.33 -0.21
CA ILE A 37 -26.51 -33.01 1.10
C ILE A 37 -25.24 -32.67 1.89
N MET A 38 -24.09 -32.50 1.22
CA MET A 38 -22.80 -32.29 1.90
C MET A 38 -22.75 -31.11 2.88
N PRO A 39 -23.37 -29.95 2.63
CA PRO A 39 -23.37 -28.86 3.61
C PRO A 39 -24.03 -29.26 4.93
N SER A 40 -25.10 -30.06 4.88
CA SER A 40 -25.77 -30.56 6.07
C SER A 40 -24.94 -31.60 6.81
N ILE A 41 -24.20 -32.43 6.07
CA ILE A 41 -23.32 -33.46 6.64
C ILE A 41 -22.05 -32.84 7.23
N SER A 42 -21.45 -31.81 6.59
CA SER A 42 -20.14 -31.27 6.96
C SER A 42 -20.09 -30.75 8.38
N THR A 43 -21.18 -30.18 8.88
CA THR A 43 -21.31 -29.73 10.28
C THR A 43 -21.23 -30.86 11.31
N GLY A 44 -21.50 -32.10 10.91
CA GLY A 44 -21.45 -33.30 11.76
C GLY A 44 -20.18 -34.14 11.60
N LEU A 45 -19.33 -33.82 10.62
CA LEU A 45 -18.09 -34.55 10.38
C LEU A 45 -17.02 -34.15 11.39
N ASN A 46 -16.31 -35.16 11.91
CA ASN A 46 -15.11 -34.93 12.69
C ASN A 46 -13.91 -34.54 11.79
N GLU A 47 -12.80 -34.16 12.40
CA GLU A 47 -11.61 -33.68 11.71
C GLU A 47 -11.03 -34.70 10.71
N GLN A 48 -10.97 -35.98 11.09
CA GLN A 48 -10.47 -37.06 10.24
C GLN A 48 -11.41 -37.31 9.04
N GLN A 49 -12.73 -37.29 9.27
CA GLN A 49 -13.72 -37.46 8.22
C GLN A 49 -13.71 -36.30 7.22
N LEU A 50 -13.50 -35.07 7.69
CA LEU A 50 -13.34 -33.91 6.81
C LEU A 50 -12.06 -33.97 6.01
N ASP A 51 -10.95 -34.41 6.61
CA ASP A 51 -9.69 -34.62 5.87
C ASP A 51 -9.87 -35.64 4.74
N ILE A 52 -10.52 -36.78 5.01
CA ILE A 52 -10.86 -37.77 3.97
C ILE A 52 -11.77 -37.16 2.91
N THR A 53 -12.78 -36.40 3.33
CA THR A 53 -13.72 -35.73 2.41
C THR A 53 -12.98 -34.74 1.52
N PHE A 54 -12.14 -33.86 2.07
CA PHE A 54 -11.37 -32.89 1.29
C PHE A 54 -10.40 -33.56 0.33
N LYS A 55 -9.69 -34.60 0.78
CA LYS A 55 -8.82 -35.43 -0.06
C LYS A 55 -9.56 -35.93 -1.29
N LEU A 56 -10.76 -36.46 -1.07
CA LEU A 56 -11.62 -37.00 -2.12
C LEU A 56 -12.09 -35.92 -3.10
N PHE A 57 -12.66 -34.82 -2.60
CA PHE A 57 -13.15 -33.74 -3.47
C PHE A 57 -12.02 -33.13 -4.31
N ILE A 58 -10.84 -32.96 -3.72
CA ILE A 58 -9.69 -32.38 -4.41
C ILE A 58 -9.13 -33.32 -5.46
N SER A 59 -9.01 -34.63 -5.18
CA SER A 59 -8.59 -35.59 -6.19
C SER A 59 -9.54 -35.57 -7.39
N GLU A 60 -10.84 -35.52 -7.15
CA GLU A 60 -11.82 -35.46 -8.24
C GLU A 60 -11.71 -34.17 -9.06
N ILE A 61 -11.47 -33.01 -8.44
CA ILE A 61 -11.30 -31.75 -9.18
C ILE A 61 -10.05 -31.78 -10.07
N ILE A 62 -8.97 -32.38 -9.60
CA ILE A 62 -7.69 -32.43 -10.35
C ILE A 62 -7.85 -33.28 -11.61
N TYR A 63 -8.51 -34.44 -11.53
CA TYR A 63 -8.54 -35.41 -12.62
C TYR A 63 -9.73 -35.26 -13.59
N ARG A 64 -10.72 -34.42 -13.30
CA ARG A 64 -11.94 -34.29 -14.13
C ARG A 64 -11.91 -33.18 -15.18
N ASN A 65 -12.80 -33.35 -16.16
CA ASN A 65 -13.10 -32.38 -17.22
C ASN A 65 -13.64 -31.07 -16.61
N ILE A 66 -13.43 -29.96 -17.30
CA ILE A 66 -13.72 -28.59 -16.87
C ILE A 66 -15.17 -28.41 -16.38
N ASN A 67 -16.15 -29.02 -17.06
CA ASN A 67 -17.57 -28.89 -16.72
C ASN A 67 -17.91 -29.51 -15.35
N ASP A 68 -17.27 -30.63 -15.01
CA ASP A 68 -17.49 -31.28 -13.71
C ASP A 68 -16.89 -30.45 -12.57
N ARG A 69 -15.76 -29.78 -12.82
CA ARG A 69 -15.04 -29.00 -11.79
C ARG A 69 -15.93 -27.96 -11.13
N ALA A 70 -16.82 -27.30 -11.87
CA ALA A 70 -17.72 -26.30 -11.30
C ALA A 70 -18.59 -26.84 -10.16
N LEU A 71 -19.06 -28.09 -10.27
CA LEU A 71 -19.89 -28.72 -9.24
C LEU A 71 -19.08 -29.04 -7.97
N TYR A 72 -17.87 -29.58 -8.13
CA TYR A 72 -16.98 -29.87 -7.01
C TYR A 72 -16.49 -28.60 -6.32
N THR A 73 -16.16 -27.58 -7.10
CA THR A 73 -15.79 -26.25 -6.61
C THR A 73 -16.91 -25.66 -5.76
N LYS A 74 -18.17 -25.78 -6.20
CA LYS A 74 -19.34 -25.32 -5.45
C LYS A 74 -19.56 -26.14 -4.17
N ALA A 75 -19.41 -27.46 -4.20
CA ALA A 75 -19.51 -28.29 -3.00
C ALA A 75 -18.42 -27.94 -1.99
N LEU A 76 -17.17 -27.80 -2.43
CA LEU A 76 -16.06 -27.41 -1.59
C LEU A 76 -16.27 -26.03 -0.98
N GLN A 77 -16.82 -25.07 -1.74
CA GLN A 77 -17.19 -23.75 -1.23
C GLN A 77 -18.20 -23.84 -0.08
N MET A 78 -19.23 -24.69 -0.22
CA MET A 78 -20.22 -24.87 0.83
C MET A 78 -19.62 -25.56 2.06
N ILE A 79 -18.77 -26.58 1.87
CA ILE A 79 -18.08 -27.23 2.99
C ILE A 79 -17.16 -26.23 3.71
N ALA A 80 -16.37 -25.46 2.96
CA ALA A 80 -15.47 -24.45 3.51
C ALA A 80 -16.23 -23.35 4.27
N PHE A 81 -17.42 -22.97 3.80
CA PHE A 81 -18.29 -22.01 4.47
C PHE A 81 -18.76 -22.51 5.85
N GLU A 82 -19.10 -23.80 5.95
CA GLU A 82 -19.55 -24.44 7.19
C GLU A 82 -18.40 -24.95 8.08
N SER A 83 -17.15 -24.85 7.61
CA SER A 83 -15.98 -25.37 8.33
C SER A 83 -15.49 -24.44 9.44
N ASN A 84 -15.11 -25.02 10.57
CA ASN A 84 -14.43 -24.30 11.64
C ASN A 84 -12.96 -24.00 11.27
N GLU A 85 -12.25 -23.30 12.16
CA GLU A 85 -10.87 -22.86 11.92
C GLU A 85 -9.90 -24.02 11.72
N THR A 86 -9.92 -25.02 12.60
CA THR A 86 -9.06 -26.21 12.48
C THR A 86 -9.29 -26.93 11.15
N GLN A 87 -10.55 -27.08 10.75
CA GLN A 87 -10.93 -27.75 9.50
C GLN A 87 -10.43 -26.99 8.27
N LEU A 88 -10.58 -25.66 8.26
CA LEU A 88 -10.05 -24.81 7.18
C LEU A 88 -8.52 -24.80 7.13
N ASN A 89 -7.86 -24.85 8.30
CA ASN A 89 -6.41 -24.92 8.38
C ASN A 89 -5.88 -26.24 7.81
N ASN A 90 -6.53 -27.36 8.12
CA ASN A 90 -6.19 -28.66 7.55
C ASN A 90 -6.44 -28.69 6.03
N LEU A 91 -7.55 -28.10 5.57
CA LEU A 91 -7.81 -27.93 4.15
C LEU A 91 -6.72 -27.11 3.47
N LEU A 92 -6.34 -25.96 4.03
CA LEU A 92 -5.25 -25.13 3.50
C LEU A 92 -3.94 -25.91 3.43
N HIS A 93 -3.55 -26.61 4.50
CA HIS A 93 -2.34 -27.43 4.53
C HIS A 93 -2.36 -28.56 3.49
N TYR A 94 -3.52 -29.19 3.31
CA TYR A 94 -3.71 -30.20 2.28
C TYR A 94 -3.60 -29.61 0.87
N LEU A 95 -4.24 -28.46 0.62
CA LEU A 95 -4.12 -27.71 -0.63
C LEU A 95 -2.64 -27.39 -0.93
N GLN A 96 -1.88 -26.93 0.07
CA GLN A 96 -0.45 -26.61 -0.09
C GLN A 96 0.36 -27.82 -0.58
N ASN A 97 0.22 -28.97 0.08
CA ASN A 97 1.01 -30.16 -0.23
C ASN A 97 0.66 -30.75 -1.60
N LYS A 98 -0.59 -30.63 -2.04
CA LYS A 98 -1.07 -31.17 -3.31
C LYS A 98 -0.90 -30.23 -4.50
N PHE A 99 -0.90 -28.92 -4.29
CA PHE A 99 -0.96 -27.92 -5.38
C PHE A 99 0.38 -27.33 -5.80
N MET A 100 1.47 -28.08 -5.67
CA MET A 100 2.78 -27.72 -6.23
C MET A 100 2.84 -27.74 -7.78
N GLY A 101 1.71 -27.92 -8.49
CA GLY A 101 1.60 -27.94 -9.95
C GLY A 101 0.68 -26.86 -10.54
N GLU A 102 0.96 -26.43 -11.79
CA GLU A 102 0.34 -25.29 -12.51
C GLU A 102 -1.11 -25.51 -13.00
N HIS A 103 -1.97 -26.18 -12.25
CA HIS A 103 -3.35 -26.39 -12.71
C HIS A 103 -4.27 -25.24 -12.27
N CYS A 104 -4.97 -24.61 -13.24
CA CYS A 104 -5.94 -23.53 -13.03
C CYS A 104 -7.00 -23.80 -11.94
N SER A 105 -7.32 -25.07 -11.66
CA SER A 105 -8.27 -25.46 -10.62
C SER A 105 -7.79 -25.12 -9.20
N SER A 106 -6.48 -25.03 -8.99
CA SER A 106 -5.89 -24.70 -7.67
C SER A 106 -6.22 -23.27 -7.27
N ARG A 107 -6.14 -22.34 -8.24
CA ARG A 107 -6.47 -20.92 -8.06
C ARG A 107 -7.88 -20.73 -7.55
N GLN A 108 -8.86 -21.30 -8.24
CA GLN A 108 -10.27 -21.13 -7.90
C GLN A 108 -10.59 -21.71 -6.52
N MET A 109 -10.02 -22.87 -6.18
CA MET A 109 -10.18 -23.44 -4.84
C MET A 109 -9.56 -22.55 -3.77
N LEU A 110 -8.38 -22.01 -4.04
CA LEU A 110 -7.71 -21.12 -3.10
C LEU A 110 -8.51 -19.84 -2.88
N GLU A 111 -9.00 -19.23 -3.97
CA GLU A 111 -9.87 -18.05 -3.93
C GLU A 111 -11.12 -18.30 -3.10
N ILE A 112 -11.74 -19.47 -3.22
CA ILE A 112 -12.92 -19.86 -2.45
C ILE A 112 -12.60 -20.01 -0.97
N VAL A 113 -11.55 -20.76 -0.64
CA VAL A 113 -11.16 -20.97 0.75
C VAL A 113 -10.82 -19.63 1.39
N LEU A 114 -10.03 -18.80 0.71
CA LEU A 114 -9.63 -17.46 1.17
C LEU A 114 -10.82 -16.51 1.32
N SER A 115 -11.77 -16.52 0.39
CA SER A 115 -12.97 -15.67 0.48
C SER A 115 -13.89 -16.06 1.64
N ASN A 116 -13.79 -17.29 2.15
CA ASN A 116 -14.54 -17.77 3.31
C ASN A 116 -13.79 -17.56 4.65
N LEU A 117 -12.55 -17.04 4.61
CA LEU A 117 -11.80 -16.63 5.80
C LEU A 117 -12.27 -15.24 6.28
N ASN A 118 -13.49 -15.17 6.81
CA ASN A 118 -14.03 -13.93 7.37
C ASN A 118 -13.28 -13.44 8.64
N GLU A 119 -13.56 -12.18 9.02
CA GLU A 119 -12.94 -11.31 10.06
C GLU A 119 -12.46 -11.94 11.39
N ARG A 120 -12.87 -13.15 11.75
CA ARG A 120 -12.59 -13.78 13.05
C ARG A 120 -11.29 -14.59 13.14
N LYS A 121 -10.46 -14.66 12.08
CA LYS A 121 -9.44 -15.72 11.96
C LYS A 121 -8.01 -15.18 11.78
N ILE A 122 -7.46 -14.58 12.85
CA ILE A 122 -6.07 -14.08 12.90
C ILE A 122 -5.04 -15.22 12.70
N ASN A 123 -5.28 -16.42 13.22
CA ASN A 123 -4.34 -17.53 13.07
C ASN A 123 -4.21 -18.03 11.62
N THR A 124 -5.24 -17.85 10.79
CA THR A 124 -5.17 -18.25 9.39
C THR A 124 -4.21 -17.37 8.58
N PHE A 125 -3.94 -16.14 9.03
CA PHE A 125 -2.89 -15.30 8.43
C PHE A 125 -1.50 -15.89 8.63
N LYS A 126 -1.21 -16.43 9.82
CA LYS A 126 0.07 -17.09 10.07
C LYS A 126 0.30 -18.26 9.12
N ILE A 127 -0.75 -19.03 8.85
CA ILE A 127 -0.71 -20.12 7.88
C ILE A 127 -0.46 -19.57 6.48
N LEU A 128 -1.16 -18.51 6.05
CA LEU A 128 -0.92 -17.88 4.76
C LEU A 128 0.51 -17.35 4.60
N MET A 129 1.08 -16.83 5.68
CA MET A 129 2.47 -16.38 5.73
C MET A 129 3.45 -17.56 5.59
N ASP A 130 3.23 -18.64 6.34
CA ASP A 130 4.01 -19.87 6.21
C ASP A 130 3.93 -20.42 4.78
N VAL A 131 2.79 -20.27 4.11
CA VAL A 131 2.62 -20.66 2.71
C VAL A 131 3.41 -19.79 1.74
N LEU A 132 3.26 -18.48 1.84
CA LEU A 132 4.02 -17.55 1.01
C LEU A 132 5.53 -17.77 1.18
N ASN A 133 5.93 -18.16 2.40
CA ASN A 133 7.30 -18.50 2.74
C ASN A 133 7.76 -19.83 2.17
N ASN A 134 6.92 -20.86 2.05
CA ASN A 134 7.36 -22.20 1.68
C ASN A 134 7.04 -22.63 0.23
N THR A 135 6.50 -21.73 -0.59
CA THR A 135 6.06 -22.05 -1.96
C THR A 135 6.95 -21.46 -3.06
N ASN A 136 6.88 -22.06 -4.25
CA ASN A 136 7.56 -21.58 -5.46
C ASN A 136 7.00 -20.22 -5.93
N ASP A 137 7.73 -19.51 -6.80
CA ASP A 137 7.39 -18.15 -7.20
C ASP A 137 6.03 -18.03 -7.92
N LYS A 138 5.63 -19.04 -8.72
CA LYS A 138 4.34 -19.03 -9.42
C LYS A 138 3.17 -19.13 -8.44
N VAL A 139 3.26 -20.03 -7.47
CA VAL A 139 2.26 -20.18 -6.40
C VAL A 139 2.25 -18.91 -5.55
N ARG A 140 3.42 -18.33 -5.24
CA ARG A 140 3.51 -17.07 -4.50
C ARG A 140 2.79 -15.92 -5.21
N ASN A 141 2.96 -15.78 -6.53
CA ASN A 141 2.25 -14.78 -7.34
C ASN A 141 0.72 -14.94 -7.24
N LEU A 142 0.27 -16.19 -7.26
CA LEU A 142 -1.15 -16.52 -7.13
C LEU A 142 -1.70 -16.08 -5.78
N TYR A 143 -1.03 -16.47 -4.69
CA TYR A 143 -1.44 -16.09 -3.33
C TYR A 143 -1.39 -14.58 -3.13
N ALA A 144 -0.34 -13.90 -3.61
CA ALA A 144 -0.23 -12.45 -3.52
C ALA A 144 -1.43 -11.76 -4.19
N ASN A 145 -1.78 -12.15 -5.43
CA ASN A 145 -2.92 -11.57 -6.16
C ASN A 145 -4.26 -11.83 -5.46
N ILE A 146 -4.42 -12.99 -4.81
CA ILE A 146 -5.66 -13.30 -4.10
C ILE A 146 -5.74 -12.50 -2.80
N LEU A 147 -4.62 -12.38 -2.06
CA LEU A 147 -4.55 -11.57 -0.85
C LEU A 147 -4.83 -10.09 -1.15
N THR A 148 -4.29 -9.55 -2.25
CA THR A 148 -4.53 -8.16 -2.64
C THR A 148 -5.94 -7.89 -3.19
N THR A 149 -6.77 -8.90 -3.43
CA THR A 149 -8.14 -8.69 -3.95
C THR A 149 -9.22 -9.06 -2.95
N LYS A 150 -8.88 -9.74 -1.85
CA LYS A 150 -9.86 -10.33 -0.92
C LYS A 150 -9.72 -9.91 0.53
N LEU A 151 -8.55 -9.43 0.96
CA LEU A 151 -8.40 -8.95 2.33
C LEU A 151 -9.08 -7.60 2.50
N ASN A 152 -9.84 -7.44 3.58
CA ASN A 152 -10.32 -6.13 4.00
C ASN A 152 -9.18 -5.30 4.62
N ASP A 153 -9.41 -4.01 4.82
CA ASP A 153 -8.37 -3.06 5.25
C ASP A 153 -7.69 -3.48 6.57
N LYS A 154 -8.49 -3.96 7.53
CA LYS A 154 -7.99 -4.43 8.83
C LYS A 154 -7.11 -5.67 8.68
N GLN A 155 -7.54 -6.62 7.85
CA GLN A 155 -6.79 -7.84 7.57
C GLN A 155 -5.49 -7.55 6.82
N LEU A 156 -5.54 -6.66 5.82
CA LEU A 156 -4.38 -6.23 5.07
C LEU A 156 -3.36 -5.52 5.98
N CYS A 157 -3.84 -4.67 6.89
CA CYS A 157 -3.01 -4.04 7.93
C CYS A 157 -2.26 -5.06 8.78
N LEU A 158 -2.99 -6.06 9.30
CA LEU A 158 -2.39 -7.11 10.12
C LEU A 158 -1.36 -7.92 9.31
N LEU A 159 -1.66 -8.21 8.04
CA LEU A 159 -0.73 -8.90 7.14
C LEU A 159 0.55 -8.08 6.95
N ILE A 160 0.44 -6.79 6.66
CA ILE A 160 1.60 -5.92 6.47
C ILE A 160 2.41 -5.79 7.75
N ASN A 161 1.76 -5.58 8.89
CA ASN A 161 2.46 -5.55 10.18
C ASN A 161 3.23 -6.85 10.43
N SER A 162 2.65 -8.02 10.11
CA SER A 162 3.37 -9.29 10.23
C SER A 162 4.59 -9.39 9.30
N PHE A 163 4.51 -8.86 8.07
CA PHE A 163 5.67 -8.76 7.18
C PHE A 163 6.77 -7.83 7.72
N LEU A 164 6.39 -6.84 8.53
CA LEU A 164 7.29 -5.85 9.11
C LEU A 164 7.91 -6.33 10.43
N GLU A 165 7.21 -7.16 11.19
CA GLU A 165 7.71 -7.78 12.43
C GLU A 165 8.78 -8.84 12.13
N ASP A 166 8.62 -9.60 11.03
CA ASP A 166 9.65 -10.50 10.52
C ASP A 166 10.81 -9.71 9.89
N THR A 167 11.72 -9.23 10.75
CA THR A 167 12.97 -8.61 10.32
C THR A 167 14.09 -9.64 10.20
N PRO A 168 14.84 -9.67 9.06
CA PRO A 168 14.71 -8.79 7.90
C PRO A 168 13.49 -9.12 7.03
N VAL A 169 12.81 -8.08 6.54
CA VAL A 169 11.70 -8.18 5.58
C VAL A 169 12.17 -9.05 4.42
N SER A 170 11.62 -10.26 4.33
CA SER A 170 12.11 -11.25 3.37
C SER A 170 11.85 -10.77 1.94
N TYR A 171 12.64 -11.24 0.97
CA TYR A 171 12.38 -10.98 -0.46
C TYR A 171 10.93 -11.35 -0.86
N LYS A 172 10.32 -12.28 -0.13
CA LYS A 172 8.93 -12.74 -0.32
C LYS A 172 7.93 -11.71 0.17
N ALA A 173 8.22 -11.03 1.28
CA ALA A 173 7.42 -9.90 1.75
C ALA A 173 7.48 -8.74 0.74
N ASN A 174 8.68 -8.37 0.25
CA ASN A 174 8.81 -7.33 -0.78
C ASN A 174 7.98 -7.63 -2.04
N PHE A 175 7.92 -8.90 -2.46
CA PHE A 175 7.11 -9.32 -3.58
C PHE A 175 5.62 -9.04 -3.34
N VAL A 176 5.06 -9.45 -2.20
CA VAL A 176 3.64 -9.20 -1.88
C VAL A 176 3.36 -7.70 -1.75
N LEU A 177 4.23 -6.98 -1.04
CA LEU A 177 4.15 -5.54 -0.83
C LEU A 177 4.15 -4.75 -2.16
N SER A 178 4.91 -5.21 -3.15
CA SER A 178 4.95 -4.58 -4.49
C SER A 178 3.67 -4.75 -5.31
N LYS A 179 2.77 -5.66 -4.91
CA LYS A 179 1.50 -5.93 -5.60
C LYS A 179 0.30 -5.23 -4.95
N ILE A 180 0.51 -4.61 -3.80
CA ILE A 180 -0.50 -3.82 -3.10
C ILE A 180 -0.72 -2.52 -3.90
N SER A 181 -1.98 -2.22 -4.23
CA SER A 181 -2.32 -0.99 -4.95
C SER A 181 -2.11 0.25 -4.05
N ASP A 182 -2.00 1.43 -4.67
CA ASP A 182 -1.84 2.68 -3.93
C ASP A 182 -2.99 2.92 -2.93
N ASP A 183 -4.23 2.59 -3.33
CA ASP A 183 -5.41 2.72 -2.47
C ASP A 183 -5.33 1.78 -1.26
N MET A 184 -4.90 0.54 -1.48
CA MET A 184 -4.71 -0.42 -0.40
C MET A 184 -3.59 -0.01 0.56
N TRP A 185 -2.47 0.49 0.03
CA TRP A 185 -1.39 1.07 0.84
C TRP A 185 -1.90 2.21 1.71
N ARG A 186 -2.74 3.07 1.14
CA ARG A 186 -3.33 4.17 1.86
C ARG A 186 -4.27 3.71 2.98
N LEU A 187 -5.15 2.75 2.70
CA LEU A 187 -6.07 2.18 3.70
C LEU A 187 -5.31 1.54 4.86
N VAL A 188 -4.18 0.90 4.55
CA VAL A 188 -3.27 0.33 5.56
C VAL A 188 -2.69 1.42 6.44
N VAL A 189 -2.25 2.54 5.86
CA VAL A 189 -1.69 3.65 6.62
C VAL A 189 -2.73 4.23 7.57
N ILE A 190 -3.92 4.54 7.06
CA ILE A 190 -5.01 5.11 7.85
C ILE A 190 -5.36 4.17 9.01
N THR A 191 -5.58 2.89 8.71
CA THR A 191 -5.97 1.90 9.72
C THR A 191 -4.86 1.67 10.75
N THR A 192 -3.59 1.65 10.33
CA THR A 192 -2.44 1.50 11.23
C THR A 192 -2.26 2.73 12.14
N LEU A 193 -2.52 3.94 11.61
CA LEU A 193 -2.48 5.16 12.40
C LEU A 193 -3.62 5.18 13.44
N ASN A 194 -4.85 4.89 13.03
CA ASN A 194 -6.03 4.88 13.91
C ASN A 194 -5.86 3.89 15.06
N THR A 195 -5.48 2.63 14.75
CA THR A 195 -5.28 1.59 15.78
C THR A 195 -4.16 1.92 16.78
N LYS A 196 -3.19 2.77 16.41
CA LYS A 196 -2.08 3.14 17.32
C LYS A 196 -2.34 4.39 18.13
N ILE A 197 -3.16 5.31 17.61
CA ILE A 197 -3.72 6.41 18.41
C ILE A 197 -4.49 5.82 19.61
N GLU A 198 -5.27 4.76 19.38
CA GLU A 198 -5.97 4.03 20.46
C GLU A 198 -5.01 3.33 21.45
N MET A 199 -3.82 2.89 21.01
CA MET A 199 -2.90 2.06 21.82
C MET A 199 -1.77 2.82 22.53
N GLY A 200 -1.52 4.11 22.24
CA GLY A 200 -0.51 4.93 22.93
C GLY A 200 0.95 4.42 22.90
N LYS A 201 1.33 3.58 21.91
CA LYS A 201 2.67 2.96 21.81
C LYS A 201 3.64 3.73 20.88
N LYS A 202 4.96 3.60 21.16
CA LYS A 202 6.09 4.42 20.64
C LYS A 202 6.55 4.16 19.18
N ASN A 203 7.07 5.25 18.58
CA ASN A 203 7.83 5.54 17.33
C ASN A 203 8.42 4.48 16.37
N ILE A 204 8.85 3.28 16.79
CA ILE A 204 9.68 2.41 15.91
C ILE A 204 8.88 1.89 14.71
N GLU A 205 7.61 1.55 14.93
CA GLU A 205 6.74 1.06 13.87
C GLU A 205 6.26 2.19 12.94
N MET A 206 6.29 3.46 13.39
CA MET A 206 6.08 4.63 12.53
C MET A 206 7.26 4.87 11.59
N GLU A 207 8.50 4.64 12.05
CA GLU A 207 9.68 4.70 11.18
C GLU A 207 9.62 3.63 10.07
N LEU A 208 9.15 2.41 10.39
CA LEU A 208 8.96 1.33 9.42
C LEU A 208 7.81 1.59 8.44
N LEU A 209 6.67 2.10 8.92
CA LEU A 209 5.54 2.49 8.08
C LEU A 209 5.94 3.62 7.12
N ALA A 210 6.67 4.63 7.60
CA ALA A 210 7.21 5.69 6.77
C ALA A 210 8.19 5.14 5.72
N LEU A 211 9.11 4.25 6.11
CA LEU A 211 10.01 3.55 5.17
C LEU A 211 9.25 2.78 4.08
N CYS A 212 8.17 2.09 4.42
CA CYS A 212 7.33 1.37 3.45
C CYS A 212 6.60 2.31 2.50
N LEU A 213 5.98 3.38 3.02
CA LEU A 213 5.34 4.39 2.19
C LEU A 213 6.32 5.04 1.22
N LEU A 214 7.54 5.29 1.68
CA LEU A 214 8.59 5.93 0.91
C LEU A 214 9.19 5.00 -0.15
N LYS A 215 9.22 3.69 0.10
CA LYS A 215 9.70 2.66 -0.84
C LYS A 215 8.64 2.27 -1.88
N TYR A 216 7.36 2.27 -1.52
CA TYR A 216 6.30 1.69 -2.34
C TYR A 216 5.24 2.70 -2.85
N ASN A 217 5.30 3.98 -2.46
CA ASN A 217 4.41 5.03 -2.98
C ASN A 217 5.14 6.35 -3.35
N PRO A 218 5.91 6.39 -4.45
CA PRO A 218 6.68 7.56 -4.84
C PRO A 218 5.90 8.46 -5.80
N ARG A 219 4.91 9.24 -5.31
CA ARG A 219 4.10 10.11 -6.19
C ARG A 219 4.13 11.61 -5.87
N ILE A 220 5.28 12.10 -5.41
CA ILE A 220 5.62 13.52 -5.62
C ILE A 220 6.72 13.54 -6.69
N GLN A 221 6.31 13.71 -7.95
CA GLN A 221 7.20 13.74 -9.11
C GLN A 221 7.52 15.22 -9.45
N PHE A 222 8.78 15.61 -9.35
CA PHE A 222 9.26 16.85 -9.99
C PHE A 222 9.75 16.49 -11.39
N ASN A 223 8.91 16.72 -12.39
CA ASN A 223 9.29 16.49 -13.78
C ASN A 223 10.12 17.67 -14.31
N ARG A 224 11.27 17.39 -14.93
CA ARG A 224 12.17 18.40 -15.50
C ARG A 224 11.58 18.95 -16.79
N ASN A 225 11.66 20.26 -16.98
CA ASN A 225 11.36 20.94 -18.25
C ASN A 225 12.70 21.28 -18.93
N ASP A 226 12.93 20.77 -20.14
CA ASP A 226 14.27 20.58 -20.75
C ASP A 226 14.95 21.84 -21.35
N ASN A 227 14.52 23.05 -21.04
CA ASN A 227 14.94 24.24 -21.81
C ASN A 227 15.96 25.18 -21.13
N ASN A 228 16.93 24.70 -20.35
CA ASN A 228 17.90 25.59 -19.69
C ASN A 228 19.38 25.32 -20.04
N ASP A 229 20.04 26.37 -20.56
CA ASP A 229 21.46 26.49 -20.91
C ASP A 229 22.43 26.46 -19.70
N ASN A 230 21.96 26.12 -18.50
CA ASN A 230 22.78 26.02 -17.27
C ASN A 230 23.46 24.65 -17.13
N ILE A 231 23.85 24.02 -18.23
CA ILE A 231 24.62 22.78 -18.20
C ILE A 231 26.06 23.14 -17.82
N ILE A 232 26.42 22.89 -16.56
CA ILE A 232 27.84 22.79 -16.18
C ILE A 232 28.45 21.76 -17.13
N ASN A 233 29.54 22.10 -17.82
CA ASN A 233 30.18 21.13 -18.70
C ASN A 233 30.47 19.84 -17.91
N SER A 234 30.24 18.68 -18.54
CA SER A 234 30.32 17.37 -17.90
C SER A 234 31.64 17.14 -17.16
N GLU A 235 32.73 17.72 -17.66
CA GLU A 235 34.08 17.61 -17.12
C GLU A 235 34.25 18.42 -15.82
N ALA A 236 33.73 19.64 -15.75
CA ALA A 236 33.70 20.48 -14.56
C ALA A 236 32.77 19.92 -13.48
N PHE A 237 31.66 19.28 -13.87
CA PHE A 237 30.77 18.58 -12.93
C PHE A 237 31.41 17.30 -12.38
N LYS A 238 32.20 16.59 -13.21
CA LYS A 238 32.94 15.38 -12.81
C LYS A 238 34.07 15.73 -11.84
N GLU A 239 34.85 16.79 -12.12
CA GLU A 239 35.84 17.33 -11.18
C GLU A 239 35.22 17.82 -9.86
N LEU A 240 33.98 18.32 -9.91
CA LEU A 240 33.20 18.79 -8.76
C LEU A 240 32.92 17.71 -7.71
N ILE A 241 32.89 16.43 -8.12
CA ILE A 241 32.45 15.31 -7.27
C ILE A 241 33.55 14.26 -7.07
N ASP A 242 34.53 14.17 -7.97
CA ASP A 242 35.66 13.25 -7.83
C ASP A 242 36.59 13.60 -6.65
N CYS A 243 36.60 14.83 -6.13
CA CYS A 243 37.52 15.19 -5.03
C CYS A 243 36.96 16.22 -4.03
N ASN A 244 36.43 15.71 -2.91
CA ASN A 244 36.32 16.44 -1.63
C ASN A 244 35.27 17.58 -1.55
N ILE A 245 34.51 17.61 -0.45
CA ILE A 245 33.52 18.65 -0.08
C ILE A 245 34.06 20.08 -0.26
N THR A 246 35.36 20.30 -0.07
CA THR A 246 36.03 21.59 -0.24
C THR A 246 35.95 22.11 -1.68
N GLN A 247 36.10 21.23 -2.68
CA GLN A 247 36.07 21.60 -4.09
C GLN A 247 34.64 21.87 -4.56
N LEU A 248 33.67 21.07 -4.09
CA LEU A 248 32.23 21.35 -4.28
C LEU A 248 31.85 22.73 -3.73
N LYS A 249 32.22 23.02 -2.47
CA LYS A 249 31.97 24.33 -1.83
C LYS A 249 32.59 25.49 -2.61
N SER A 250 33.85 25.34 -2.98
CA SER A 250 34.57 26.34 -3.76
C SER A 250 33.86 26.61 -5.08
N THR A 251 33.53 25.56 -5.82
CA THR A 251 32.97 25.67 -7.17
C THR A 251 31.57 26.28 -7.18
N LEU A 252 30.68 25.85 -6.26
CA LEU A 252 29.35 26.46 -6.09
C LEU A 252 29.46 27.96 -5.78
N LYS A 253 30.44 28.36 -4.96
CA LYS A 253 30.68 29.78 -4.61
C LYS A 253 31.25 30.58 -5.78
N HIS A 254 32.28 30.06 -6.47
CA HIS A 254 32.96 30.78 -7.56
C HIS A 254 32.03 30.98 -8.76
N HIS A 255 31.27 29.96 -9.15
CA HIS A 255 30.37 30.02 -10.30
C HIS A 255 28.96 30.52 -9.93
N ARG A 256 28.69 30.79 -8.64
CA ARG A 256 27.38 31.21 -8.11
C ARG A 256 26.24 30.26 -8.51
N ILE A 257 26.53 28.97 -8.56
CA ILE A 257 25.56 27.95 -8.94
C ILE A 257 24.85 27.43 -7.69
N GLY A 258 23.52 27.44 -7.72
CA GLY A 258 22.72 26.80 -6.69
C GLY A 258 22.83 25.27 -6.77
N ILE A 259 22.84 24.59 -5.62
CA ILE A 259 23.02 23.11 -5.55
C ILE A 259 21.99 22.35 -6.40
N ASN A 260 20.80 22.92 -6.59
CA ASN A 260 19.69 22.35 -7.36
C ASN A 260 19.70 22.71 -8.85
N ASN A 261 20.57 23.63 -9.26
CA ASN A 261 20.70 24.06 -10.65
C ASN A 261 21.84 23.33 -11.37
N ALA A 262 22.59 22.50 -10.65
CA ALA A 262 23.71 21.74 -11.18
C ALA A 262 23.24 20.33 -11.58
N PHE A 263 23.50 19.94 -12.83
CA PHE A 263 23.24 18.58 -13.33
C PHE A 263 24.39 18.15 -14.24
N ASN A 264 24.71 16.85 -14.26
CA ASN A 264 25.61 16.29 -15.27
C ASN A 264 24.86 15.94 -16.57
N GLU A 265 25.60 15.39 -17.55
CA GLU A 265 25.08 14.91 -18.83
C GLU A 265 24.06 13.77 -18.70
N HIS A 266 24.05 13.06 -17.57
CA HIS A 266 23.06 12.02 -17.24
C HIS A 266 21.85 12.57 -16.49
N GLY A 267 21.76 13.90 -16.31
CA GLY A 267 20.71 14.53 -15.53
C GLY A 267 20.75 14.20 -14.04
N GLN A 268 21.91 13.81 -13.51
CA GLN A 268 22.12 13.55 -12.09
C GLN A 268 22.47 14.85 -11.36
N THR A 269 21.86 15.06 -10.20
CA THR A 269 22.22 16.17 -9.31
C THR A 269 23.51 15.88 -8.53
N PRO A 270 24.13 16.90 -7.89
CA PRO A 270 25.28 16.67 -7.02
C PRO A 270 25.01 15.67 -5.90
N LEU A 271 23.76 15.56 -5.43
CA LEU A 271 23.37 14.58 -4.43
C LEU A 271 23.40 13.15 -4.98
N HIS A 272 22.87 12.92 -6.19
CA HIS A 272 22.91 11.61 -6.85
C HIS A 272 24.35 11.10 -7.01
N VAL A 273 25.20 11.92 -7.60
CA VAL A 273 26.59 11.50 -7.88
C VAL A 273 27.38 11.33 -6.57
N ALA A 274 27.15 12.15 -5.55
CA ALA A 274 27.76 11.95 -4.23
C ALA A 274 27.35 10.62 -3.59
N ILE A 275 26.11 10.16 -3.82
CA ILE A 275 25.61 8.86 -3.34
C ILE A 275 26.26 7.72 -4.12
N HIS A 276 26.24 7.77 -5.45
CA HIS A 276 26.83 6.72 -6.31
C HIS A 276 28.33 6.53 -6.06
N ASN A 277 29.05 7.64 -5.86
CA ASN A 277 30.47 7.64 -5.55
C ASN A 277 30.76 7.39 -4.05
N LYS A 278 29.74 7.16 -3.23
CA LYS A 278 29.87 6.89 -1.78
C LYS A 278 30.58 8.00 -1.00
N HIS A 279 30.47 9.24 -1.48
CA HIS A 279 31.02 10.44 -0.86
C HIS A 279 30.04 10.97 0.20
N TRP A 280 29.91 10.23 1.31
CA TRP A 280 28.86 10.46 2.33
C TRP A 280 28.89 11.87 2.96
N ASP A 281 30.08 12.45 3.17
CA ASP A 281 30.21 13.82 3.67
C ASP A 281 29.70 14.85 2.67
N THR A 282 29.99 14.65 1.38
CA THR A 282 29.49 15.47 0.29
C THR A 282 27.97 15.34 0.18
N ALA A 283 27.41 14.13 0.28
CA ALA A 283 25.97 13.91 0.26
C ALA A 283 25.26 14.60 1.44
N ARG A 284 25.82 14.49 2.66
CA ARG A 284 25.33 15.23 3.83
C ARG A 284 25.35 16.73 3.61
N TYR A 285 26.42 17.25 3.01
CA TYR A 285 26.52 18.66 2.69
C TYR A 285 25.45 19.10 1.69
N CYS A 286 25.26 18.36 0.60
CA CYS A 286 24.19 18.62 -0.38
C CYS A 286 22.82 18.72 0.32
N ILE A 287 22.48 17.74 1.16
CA ILE A 287 21.21 17.74 1.92
C ILE A 287 21.13 18.93 2.90
N GLY A 288 22.25 19.29 3.53
CA GLY A 288 22.36 20.46 4.38
C GLY A 288 22.24 21.80 3.63
N GLN A 289 22.43 21.81 2.32
CA GLN A 289 22.21 22.95 1.42
C GLN A 289 20.84 22.89 0.72
N ASP A 290 19.91 22.09 1.24
CA ASP A 290 18.56 21.91 0.68
C ASP A 290 18.58 21.39 -0.78
N ALA A 291 19.49 20.47 -1.08
CA ALA A 291 19.47 19.71 -2.32
C ALA A 291 18.11 18.99 -2.50
N TRP A 292 17.60 18.96 -3.73
CA TRP A 292 16.39 18.24 -4.10
C TRP A 292 16.60 16.74 -3.88
N ILE A 293 15.77 16.17 -3.01
CA ILE A 293 15.84 14.75 -2.59
C ILE A 293 14.85 13.84 -3.32
N ASP A 294 13.92 14.42 -4.08
CA ASP A 294 12.85 13.73 -4.82
C ASP A 294 12.97 13.93 -6.35
N VAL A 295 14.06 14.57 -6.79
CA VAL A 295 14.38 14.70 -8.21
C VAL A 295 14.87 13.36 -8.75
N ARG A 296 14.37 12.95 -9.92
CA ARG A 296 14.83 11.73 -10.60
C ARG A 296 16.04 12.03 -11.48
N GLU A 297 16.94 11.07 -11.62
CA GLU A 297 18.02 11.15 -12.62
C GLU A 297 17.47 11.27 -14.03
N GLY A 298 17.99 12.19 -14.84
CA GLY A 298 17.54 12.44 -16.22
C GLY A 298 18.07 11.45 -17.26
N GLY A 299 18.19 10.16 -16.92
CA GLY A 299 18.63 9.13 -17.86
C GLY A 299 17.68 8.94 -19.05
N LEU A 300 18.21 8.43 -20.17
CA LEU A 300 17.48 8.17 -21.44
C LEU A 300 16.29 7.21 -21.30
N ASP A 301 16.17 6.49 -20.18
CA ASP A 301 15.06 5.60 -19.88
C ASP A 301 14.43 5.97 -18.53
N ALA A 302 13.25 6.58 -18.58
CA ALA A 302 12.45 6.99 -17.42
C ALA A 302 12.16 5.84 -16.44
N ASN A 303 12.25 4.58 -16.89
CA ASN A 303 12.04 3.40 -16.04
C ASN A 303 13.25 3.06 -15.15
N THR A 304 14.43 3.63 -15.43
CA THR A 304 15.67 3.39 -14.68
C THR A 304 16.11 4.59 -13.84
N SER A 305 15.48 5.75 -14.05
CA SER A 305 15.74 6.98 -13.32
C SER A 305 15.42 6.85 -11.83
N GLN A 306 16.45 6.82 -10.98
CA GLN A 306 16.29 6.73 -9.54
C GLN A 306 16.16 8.12 -8.90
N ILE A 307 15.49 8.22 -7.75
CA ILE A 307 15.69 9.35 -6.83
C ILE A 307 16.87 9.06 -5.87
N PRO A 308 17.45 10.06 -5.19
CA PRO A 308 18.55 9.87 -4.25
C PRO A 308 18.28 8.81 -3.16
N CYS A 309 17.04 8.71 -2.68
CA CYS A 309 16.67 7.68 -1.71
C CYS A 309 16.72 6.27 -2.31
N GLU A 310 16.23 6.08 -3.54
CA GLU A 310 16.25 4.80 -4.26
C GLU A 310 17.72 4.36 -4.50
N CYS A 311 18.61 5.29 -4.85
CA CYS A 311 20.04 5.04 -5.02
C CYS A 311 20.68 4.44 -3.75
N ILE A 312 20.41 5.04 -2.57
CA ILE A 312 20.96 4.53 -1.30
C ILE A 312 20.35 3.19 -0.93
N SER A 313 19.04 3.01 -1.15
CA SER A 313 18.36 1.73 -0.89
C SER A 313 18.99 0.60 -1.70
N GLU A 314 19.29 0.83 -2.98
CA GLU A 314 19.96 -0.16 -3.83
C GLU A 314 21.38 -0.49 -3.32
N LEU A 315 22.15 0.52 -2.90
CA LEU A 315 23.47 0.30 -2.31
C LEU A 315 23.42 -0.53 -1.02
N ILE A 316 22.40 -0.30 -0.18
CA ILE A 316 22.17 -1.08 1.04
C ILE A 316 21.85 -2.54 0.70
N GLU A 317 21.00 -2.78 -0.29
CA GLU A 317 20.61 -4.14 -0.73
C GLU A 317 21.82 -4.88 -1.32
N LYS A 318 22.55 -4.26 -2.24
CA LYS A 318 23.81 -4.81 -2.81
C LYS A 318 24.84 -5.14 -1.74
N LYS A 319 24.95 -4.32 -0.69
CA LYS A 319 25.92 -4.57 0.41
C LYS A 319 25.52 -5.77 1.26
N LYS A 320 24.22 -5.98 1.49
CA LYS A 320 23.70 -7.15 2.25
C LYS A 320 24.01 -8.47 1.54
N GLU A 321 23.86 -8.52 0.22
CA GLU A 321 24.14 -9.73 -0.57
C GLU A 321 25.62 -10.13 -0.55
N ASN A 322 26.52 -9.14 -0.47
CA ASN A 322 27.95 -9.36 -0.59
C ASN A 322 28.65 -9.84 0.69
N ASN A 323 27.94 -9.99 1.82
CA ASN A 323 28.46 -10.50 3.11
C ASN A 323 29.80 -9.88 3.60
N LYS A 324 30.19 -8.70 3.09
CA LYS A 324 31.46 -8.06 3.39
C LYS A 324 31.35 -7.13 4.60
N LYS A 325 32.23 -7.38 5.56
CA LYS A 325 32.42 -6.79 6.90
C LYS A 325 32.80 -5.30 6.92
N ASP A 326 32.22 -4.46 6.08
CA ASP A 326 32.37 -2.99 6.22
C ASP A 326 31.14 -2.42 6.92
N GLU A 327 31.07 -2.69 8.23
CA GLU A 327 30.00 -2.23 9.11
C GLU A 327 29.93 -0.70 9.17
N LYS A 328 31.07 -0.03 8.99
CA LYS A 328 31.16 1.43 8.97
C LYS A 328 30.49 2.00 7.74
N GLU A 329 30.81 1.50 6.55
CA GLU A 329 30.18 1.96 5.31
C GLU A 329 28.66 1.73 5.32
N TYR A 330 28.21 0.55 5.77
CA TYR A 330 26.79 0.24 5.90
C TYR A 330 26.08 1.18 6.89
N SER A 331 26.70 1.47 8.02
CA SER A 331 26.18 2.43 9.01
C SER A 331 26.01 3.83 8.40
N GLU A 332 26.97 4.28 7.59
CA GLU A 332 26.90 5.58 6.91
C GLU A 332 25.77 5.63 5.88
N MET A 333 25.55 4.56 5.10
CA MET A 333 24.42 4.45 4.16
C MET A 333 23.07 4.57 4.90
N ILE A 334 22.92 3.87 6.03
CA ILE A 334 21.69 3.91 6.83
C ILE A 334 21.46 5.31 7.42
N LYS A 335 22.50 5.96 7.96
CA LYS A 335 22.39 7.33 8.48
C LYS A 335 21.99 8.32 7.39
N LEU A 336 22.58 8.20 6.20
CA LEU A 336 22.26 9.07 5.07
C LEU A 336 20.82 8.85 4.58
N CYS A 337 20.38 7.60 4.47
CA CYS A 337 18.99 7.27 4.16
C CYS A 337 18.04 7.93 5.17
N LYS A 338 18.25 7.73 6.47
CA LYS A 338 17.47 8.39 7.53
C LYS A 338 17.45 9.91 7.40
N LEU A 339 18.58 10.53 7.04
CA LEU A 339 18.69 11.97 6.86
C LEU A 339 17.82 12.46 5.69
N ILE A 340 17.83 11.75 4.55
CA ILE A 340 16.99 12.04 3.39
C ILE A 340 15.52 11.91 3.76
N LEU A 341 15.13 10.81 4.42
CA LEU A 341 13.73 10.61 4.84
C LEU A 341 13.26 11.70 5.80
N LYS A 342 14.11 12.10 6.76
CA LYS A 342 13.79 13.19 7.69
C LYS A 342 13.55 14.51 6.94
N LYS A 343 14.37 14.81 5.93
CA LYS A 343 14.20 16.00 5.09
C LYS A 343 12.92 15.92 4.25
N ARG A 344 12.58 14.74 3.74
CA ARG A 344 11.34 14.48 2.98
C ARG A 344 10.08 14.62 3.81
N ILE A 345 10.15 14.43 5.12
CA ILE A 345 9.02 14.70 6.03
C ILE A 345 8.96 16.19 6.39
N MET A 346 10.12 16.78 6.72
CA MET A 346 10.17 18.17 7.18
C MET A 346 9.80 19.18 6.09
N HIS A 347 10.15 18.92 4.82
CA HIS A 347 9.92 19.88 3.74
C HIS A 347 8.41 20.03 3.41
N PRO A 348 7.64 18.94 3.20
CA PRO A 348 6.19 19.03 3.06
C PRO A 348 5.50 19.62 4.29
N MET A 349 5.92 19.28 5.51
CA MET A 349 5.32 19.86 6.73
C MET A 349 5.50 21.38 6.79
N LYS A 350 6.70 21.89 6.48
CA LYS A 350 6.95 23.34 6.44
C LYS A 350 6.19 24.03 5.32
N GLN A 351 6.06 23.39 4.16
CA GLN A 351 5.26 23.93 3.06
C GLN A 351 3.77 23.98 3.44
N ILE A 352 3.24 22.92 4.06
CA ILE A 352 1.89 22.84 4.61
C ILE A 352 1.66 23.95 5.63
N GLU A 353 2.54 24.08 6.63
CA GLU A 353 2.47 25.14 7.64
C GLU A 353 2.48 26.52 7.00
N TYR A 354 3.40 26.78 6.08
CA TYR A 354 3.51 28.05 5.37
C TYR A 354 2.25 28.38 4.57
N ALA A 355 1.69 27.43 3.83
CA ALA A 355 0.48 27.66 3.05
C ALA A 355 -0.72 27.94 3.96
N ILE A 356 -0.82 27.23 5.08
CA ILE A 356 -1.89 27.46 6.06
C ILE A 356 -1.74 28.84 6.70
N ASP A 357 -0.52 29.21 7.12
CA ASP A 357 -0.23 30.54 7.68
C ASP A 357 -0.47 31.65 6.67
N TYR A 358 -0.06 31.46 5.41
CA TYR A 358 -0.32 32.39 4.33
C TYR A 358 -1.82 32.71 4.19
N VAL A 359 -2.65 31.67 4.10
CA VAL A 359 -4.10 31.88 3.99
C VAL A 359 -4.64 32.51 5.26
N LYS A 360 -4.26 32.01 6.44
CA LYS A 360 -4.69 32.56 7.73
C LYS A 360 -4.36 34.05 7.88
N ASP A 361 -3.13 34.45 7.61
CA ASP A 361 -2.67 35.83 7.78
C ASP A 361 -3.39 36.79 6.84
N LYS A 362 -3.84 36.31 5.67
CA LYS A 362 -4.70 37.09 4.76
C LYS A 362 -6.14 37.22 5.28
N LEU A 363 -6.60 36.25 6.08
CA LEU A 363 -7.93 36.23 6.71
C LEU A 363 -8.02 37.05 8.00
N ILE A 364 -6.90 37.49 8.56
CA ILE A 364 -6.82 38.24 9.81
C ILE A 364 -6.39 39.69 9.52
N ASP A 365 -6.89 40.66 10.28
CA ASP A 365 -6.45 42.06 10.22
C ASP A 365 -5.25 42.35 11.13
N GLU A 366 -4.80 43.61 11.13
CA GLU A 366 -3.62 44.05 11.90
C GLU A 366 -3.81 43.88 13.42
N ASP A 367 -5.07 43.87 13.88
CA ASP A 367 -5.46 43.72 15.28
C ASP A 367 -5.66 42.24 15.70
N GLY A 368 -5.47 41.29 14.77
CA GLY A 368 -5.66 39.88 15.04
C GLY A 368 -7.13 39.41 14.92
N VAL A 369 -8.03 40.25 14.40
CA VAL A 369 -9.46 39.93 14.24
C VAL A 369 -9.70 39.32 12.85
N SER A 370 -10.57 38.31 12.78
CA SER A 370 -10.98 37.69 11.52
C SER A 370 -11.67 38.72 10.64
N LYS A 371 -11.12 38.99 9.45
CA LYS A 371 -11.76 39.84 8.45
C LYS A 371 -13.07 39.23 8.01
N VAL A 372 -14.10 40.06 7.88
CA VAL A 372 -15.33 39.67 7.18
C VAL A 372 -15.01 39.69 5.69
N ILE A 373 -14.81 38.49 5.12
CA ILE A 373 -14.61 38.32 3.69
C ILE A 373 -15.80 37.57 3.10
N ASP A 374 -16.11 37.87 1.84
CA ASP A 374 -17.11 37.12 1.09
C ASP A 374 -16.58 35.72 0.70
N ALA A 375 -17.51 34.85 0.32
CA ALA A 375 -17.21 33.45 -0.01
C ALA A 375 -16.26 33.32 -1.21
N ASP A 376 -16.35 34.21 -2.20
CA ASP A 376 -15.52 34.14 -3.41
C ASP A 376 -14.08 34.53 -3.10
N SER A 377 -13.90 35.54 -2.25
CA SER A 377 -12.58 35.93 -1.71
C SER A 377 -11.94 34.82 -0.89
N TYR A 378 -12.71 34.12 -0.03
CA TYR A 378 -12.22 32.98 0.75
C TYR A 378 -11.76 31.85 -0.16
N GLN A 379 -12.63 31.46 -1.10
CA GLN A 379 -12.33 30.39 -2.05
C GLN A 379 -11.06 30.70 -2.85
N THR A 380 -10.88 31.96 -3.28
CA THR A 380 -9.68 32.39 -4.01
C THR A 380 -8.40 32.23 -3.19
N LEU A 381 -8.42 32.61 -1.90
CA LEU A 381 -7.28 32.45 -1.00
C LEU A 381 -6.98 30.97 -0.71
N SER A 382 -8.00 30.15 -0.50
CA SER A 382 -7.84 28.70 -0.30
C SER A 382 -7.27 28.00 -1.53
N ILE A 383 -7.75 28.34 -2.74
CA ILE A 383 -7.19 27.83 -4.00
C ILE A 383 -5.74 28.27 -4.15
N GLU A 384 -5.42 29.51 -3.80
CA GLU A 384 -4.05 30.01 -3.85
C GLU A 384 -3.11 29.24 -2.91
N GLY A 385 -3.47 29.09 -1.64
CA GLY A 385 -2.67 28.33 -0.68
C GLY A 385 -2.52 26.85 -1.07
N ALA A 386 -3.60 26.20 -1.52
CA ALA A 386 -3.55 24.82 -1.96
C ALA A 386 -2.77 24.63 -3.28
N SER A 387 -2.86 25.59 -4.21
CA SER A 387 -2.10 25.55 -5.46
C SER A 387 -0.59 25.60 -5.20
N PHE A 388 -0.16 26.38 -4.19
CA PHE A 388 1.22 26.40 -3.71
C PHE A 388 1.65 25.03 -3.14
N LEU A 389 0.80 24.38 -2.33
CA LEU A 389 1.08 23.06 -1.77
C LEU A 389 1.17 21.95 -2.80
N LEU A 390 0.27 21.99 -3.78
CA LEU A 390 0.17 20.96 -4.81
C LEU A 390 1.16 21.20 -5.96
N GLY A 391 1.83 22.35 -5.99
CA GLY A 391 2.69 22.76 -7.11
C GLY A 391 1.90 22.92 -8.41
N MET A 392 0.63 23.31 -8.32
CA MET A 392 -0.31 23.39 -9.45
C MET A 392 -0.62 24.84 -9.83
N ASN A 393 -1.03 25.05 -11.07
CA ASN A 393 -1.57 26.34 -11.47
C ASN A 393 -2.93 26.57 -10.78
N LYS A 394 -3.15 27.78 -10.23
CA LYS A 394 -4.44 28.21 -9.64
C LYS A 394 -5.62 27.91 -10.56
N LYS A 395 -5.46 28.15 -11.88
CA LYS A 395 -6.52 27.89 -12.86
C LYS A 395 -6.79 26.39 -13.01
N GLU A 396 -5.76 25.56 -13.13
CA GLU A 396 -5.90 24.11 -13.24
C GLU A 396 -6.56 23.51 -11.99
N LEU A 397 -6.13 23.93 -10.80
CA LEU A 397 -6.75 23.49 -9.56
C LEU A 397 -8.21 23.95 -9.48
N LYS A 398 -8.51 25.19 -9.90
CA LYS A 398 -9.89 25.70 -9.95
C LYS A 398 -10.76 24.93 -10.94
N ASP A 399 -10.25 24.64 -12.13
CA ASP A 399 -10.95 23.87 -13.16
C ASP A 399 -11.23 22.46 -12.65
N ILE A 400 -10.26 21.80 -11.99
CA ILE A 400 -10.49 20.53 -11.28
C ILE A 400 -11.63 20.69 -10.28
N LEU A 401 -11.54 21.64 -9.34
CA LEU A 401 -12.55 21.84 -8.28
C LEU A 401 -13.95 22.16 -8.81
N ILE A 402 -14.06 22.83 -9.96
CA ILE A 402 -15.34 23.24 -10.58
C ILE A 402 -15.93 22.12 -11.44
N ASP A 403 -15.13 21.50 -12.30
CA ASP A 403 -15.61 20.48 -13.24
C ASP A 403 -16.02 19.21 -12.48
N ASP A 404 -15.34 18.93 -11.36
CA ASP A 404 -15.60 17.81 -10.47
C ASP A 404 -16.31 18.27 -9.17
N ASN A 405 -17.10 19.35 -9.21
CA ASN A 405 -17.84 19.89 -8.05
C ASN A 405 -18.70 18.84 -7.35
N ILE A 406 -19.22 17.85 -8.09
CA ILE A 406 -19.92 16.69 -7.51
C ILE A 406 -19.00 15.89 -6.57
N PHE A 407 -17.72 15.72 -6.92
CA PHE A 407 -16.73 15.04 -6.10
C PHE A 407 -16.32 15.88 -4.89
N TYR A 408 -16.14 17.19 -5.04
CA TYR A 408 -15.88 18.09 -3.90
C TYR A 408 -17.02 18.02 -2.87
N TRP A 409 -18.27 18.11 -3.33
CA TRP A 409 -19.45 17.98 -2.47
C TRP A 409 -19.62 16.58 -1.86
N ALA A 410 -19.30 15.52 -2.61
CA ALA A 410 -19.38 14.15 -2.11
C ALA A 410 -18.28 13.85 -1.06
N THR A 411 -17.04 14.26 -1.32
CA THR A 411 -15.92 14.09 -0.39
C THR A 411 -16.05 14.96 0.86
N GLY A 412 -16.57 16.19 0.73
CA GLY A 412 -16.91 17.05 1.86
C GLY A 412 -18.03 16.52 2.77
N ARG A 413 -18.96 15.70 2.23
CA ARG A 413 -20.03 15.05 3.03
C ARG A 413 -19.63 13.71 3.64
N ASN A 414 -18.68 13.00 3.02
CA ASN A 414 -18.22 11.68 3.46
C ASN A 414 -17.10 11.71 4.52
N ILE A 415 -16.73 12.89 5.05
CA ILE A 415 -15.88 12.99 6.26
C ILE A 415 -16.72 12.74 7.53
N LYS A 416 -17.49 11.66 7.56
CA LYS A 416 -18.26 11.23 8.75
C LYS A 416 -17.78 9.88 9.27
N SER A 417 -17.33 9.02 8.35
CA SER A 417 -16.56 7.80 8.59
C SER A 417 -16.25 7.22 7.20
N ILE A 418 -15.05 6.68 6.99
CA ILE A 418 -14.86 5.66 5.95
C ILE A 418 -15.32 4.34 6.59
N GLU A 419 -16.61 4.21 6.91
CA GLU A 419 -17.22 2.89 6.97
C GLU A 419 -17.56 2.51 5.54
N ALA A 420 -17.17 1.30 5.13
CA ALA A 420 -17.32 0.80 3.78
C ALA A 420 -18.74 1.05 3.24
N GLU A 421 -18.90 2.08 2.40
CA GLU A 421 -20.12 2.36 1.66
C GLU A 421 -20.32 1.24 0.62
N ASN A 422 -20.91 0.13 1.07
CA ASN A 422 -21.45 -0.94 0.22
C ASN A 422 -22.76 -0.52 -0.49
N LEU A 423 -22.97 0.78 -0.77
CA LEU A 423 -24.18 1.27 -1.41
C LEU A 423 -23.88 1.78 -2.83
N ASN A 424 -24.29 0.94 -3.79
CA ASN A 424 -24.41 1.19 -5.23
C ASN A 424 -23.10 1.26 -6.03
N GLN A 425 -22.45 0.10 -6.21
CA GLN A 425 -21.38 -0.16 -7.18
C GLN A 425 -21.61 0.47 -8.57
N ARG A 426 -22.85 0.48 -9.07
CA ARG A 426 -23.15 0.90 -10.46
C ARG A 426 -22.83 2.36 -10.82
N ARG A 427 -22.58 3.25 -9.86
CA ARG A 427 -22.30 4.67 -10.15
C ARG A 427 -20.81 5.02 -10.18
N PHE A 428 -19.93 4.06 -9.88
CA PHE A 428 -18.51 4.31 -9.62
C PHE A 428 -17.55 3.39 -10.41
N ASP A 429 -18.06 2.62 -11.38
CA ASP A 429 -17.32 1.61 -12.14
C ASP A 429 -16.49 2.16 -13.33
N GLU A 430 -16.60 3.44 -13.67
CA GLU A 430 -15.91 4.03 -14.85
C GLU A 430 -14.42 4.36 -14.64
N GLY A 431 -13.83 3.93 -13.53
CA GLY A 431 -12.40 4.08 -13.28
C GLY A 431 -12.04 5.50 -12.81
N TRP A 432 -11.58 5.59 -11.57
CA TRP A 432 -11.20 6.87 -10.98
C TRP A 432 -9.82 7.31 -11.51
N HIS A 433 -9.67 8.60 -11.82
CA HIS A 433 -8.34 9.19 -11.90
C HIS A 433 -7.82 9.42 -10.47
N VAL A 434 -7.12 8.42 -9.93
CA VAL A 434 -6.53 8.38 -8.57
C VAL A 434 -5.84 9.70 -8.20
N THR A 435 -5.16 10.33 -9.15
CA THR A 435 -4.48 11.62 -8.98
C THR A 435 -5.46 12.76 -8.64
N THR A 436 -6.61 12.82 -9.29
CA THR A 436 -7.65 13.84 -9.06
C THR A 436 -8.25 13.68 -7.67
N PHE A 437 -8.57 12.45 -7.27
CA PHE A 437 -9.10 12.17 -5.93
C PHE A 437 -8.13 12.54 -4.79
N LEU A 438 -6.83 12.23 -4.96
CA LEU A 438 -5.82 12.62 -3.97
C LEU A 438 -5.67 14.14 -3.85
N ARG A 439 -5.70 14.86 -4.97
CA ARG A 439 -5.69 16.33 -4.99
C ARG A 439 -6.87 16.91 -4.21
N TYR A 440 -8.06 16.32 -4.38
CA TYR A 440 -9.25 16.71 -3.62
C TYR A 440 -9.08 16.60 -2.12
N GLN A 441 -8.52 15.50 -1.64
CA GLN A 441 -8.40 15.28 -0.21
C GLN A 441 -7.29 16.10 0.42
N ILE A 442 -6.19 16.33 -0.31
CA ILE A 442 -5.16 17.28 0.13
C ILE A 442 -5.78 18.68 0.24
N PHE A 443 -6.58 19.11 -0.74
CA PHE A 443 -7.29 20.39 -0.70
C PHE A 443 -8.24 20.49 0.50
N LEU A 444 -9.04 19.46 0.75
CA LEU A 444 -10.02 19.41 1.85
C LEU A 444 -9.35 19.42 3.23
N LEU A 445 -8.29 18.63 3.41
CA LEU A 445 -7.48 18.65 4.63
C LEU A 445 -6.83 20.01 4.85
N PHE A 446 -6.32 20.62 3.78
CA PHE A 446 -5.76 21.96 3.82
C PHE A 446 -6.79 23.00 4.28
N GLU A 447 -7.99 23.00 3.68
CA GLU A 447 -9.09 23.91 4.04
C GLU A 447 -9.48 23.75 5.52
N ILE A 448 -9.62 22.52 6.00
CA ILE A 448 -9.86 22.23 7.42
C ILE A 448 -8.74 22.83 8.29
N CYS A 449 -7.47 22.59 7.94
CA CYS A 449 -6.36 23.13 8.72
C CYS A 449 -6.33 24.66 8.76
N VAL A 450 -6.72 25.34 7.68
CA VAL A 450 -6.86 26.80 7.64
C VAL A 450 -7.95 27.27 8.60
N GLU A 451 -9.12 26.64 8.58
CA GLU A 451 -10.23 26.96 9.49
C GLU A 451 -9.83 26.75 10.96
N LEU A 452 -9.24 25.59 11.28
CA LEU A 452 -8.73 25.27 12.62
C LEU A 452 -7.76 26.32 13.14
N LYS A 453 -6.85 26.80 12.29
CA LYS A 453 -5.83 27.78 12.67
C LYS A 453 -6.39 29.21 12.78
N ARG A 454 -7.48 29.51 12.08
CA ARG A 454 -8.19 30.80 12.12
C ARG A 454 -9.00 30.96 13.42
N GLU A 455 -9.70 29.92 13.87
CA GLU A 455 -10.64 30.04 14.98
C GLU A 455 -9.97 30.21 16.36
N GLY A 456 -8.68 29.92 16.50
CA GLY A 456 -7.89 30.18 17.72
C GLY A 456 -8.43 29.56 19.02
N THR A 457 -9.48 28.73 18.94
CA THR A 457 -10.30 28.30 20.08
C THR A 457 -10.53 26.78 20.05
N ARG A 458 -10.69 26.19 21.25
CA ARG A 458 -10.83 24.73 21.46
C ARG A 458 -12.17 24.14 20.98
N ASN A 459 -13.08 24.95 20.46
CA ASN A 459 -14.44 24.55 20.12
C ASN A 459 -14.74 24.83 18.66
N ILE A 460 -14.21 23.96 17.80
CA ILE A 460 -14.44 24.00 16.37
C ILE A 460 -15.87 23.55 16.12
N LYS A 461 -16.72 24.43 15.57
CA LYS A 461 -17.97 24.00 14.94
C LYS A 461 -17.63 23.65 13.51
N LEU A 462 -17.22 22.40 13.32
CA LEU A 462 -17.15 21.79 12.01
C LEU A 462 -18.45 22.05 11.24
N PRO A 463 -18.42 22.09 9.89
CA PRO A 463 -19.63 22.19 9.08
C PRO A 463 -20.70 21.24 9.62
N LYS A 464 -21.95 21.72 9.76
CA LYS A 464 -23.05 20.89 10.29
C LYS A 464 -23.03 19.54 9.56
N ASN A 465 -22.78 18.45 10.29
CA ASN A 465 -22.57 17.06 9.84
C ASN A 465 -21.14 16.55 9.69
N THR A 466 -20.11 17.29 10.08
CA THR A 466 -18.74 16.76 10.16
C THR A 466 -18.45 16.39 11.61
N THR A 467 -18.10 15.13 11.86
CA THR A 467 -17.63 14.64 13.17
C THR A 467 -16.28 13.99 12.94
N PHE A 468 -15.22 14.59 13.46
CA PHE A 468 -13.94 13.91 13.62
C PHE A 468 -14.02 13.11 14.92
N GLU A 469 -14.17 11.79 14.81
CA GLU A 469 -13.73 10.92 15.90
C GLU A 469 -12.21 10.83 15.82
N GLN A 470 -11.57 11.16 16.94
CA GLN A 470 -10.13 11.35 17.08
C GLN A 470 -9.43 10.06 17.46
#